data_AF-A0A821LXM5-F1
#
_entry.id   AF-A0A821LXM5-F1
#
_cell.length_a   1.000
_cell.length_b   1.000
_cell.length_c   1.000
_cell.angle_alpha   90.00
_cell.angle_beta   90.00
_cell.angle_gamma   90.00
#
_symmetry.space_group_name_H-M   'P 1'
#
loop_
_entity.id
_entity.type
_entity.pdbx_description
1 polymer ?
#
loop_
_entity_poly.entity_id
_entity_poly.type
_entity_poly.pdbx_seq_one_letter_code
_entity_poly.pdbx_strand_id
1 'polypeptide(L)'
;MRYGGERIRVYLTCLALTLSIFTKISVDLYSGAIFLQQALNWNLYASVIALILLAAFFTVGAVIWTDFIQTVIMVISAFILMIIIGGMQQIRNLFPYAVAHTTLHNTTECGVPNQNYFSLIRPFDVDLPWFGILFGNGVGSI
;
A
#
# COMPACT_ATOMS: atom_id res chain seq x y z
N MET A 1 18.38 -4.83 0.73
CA MET A 1 19.24 -4.43 1.87
C MET A 1 20.70 -4.39 1.40
N ARG A 2 21.11 -3.33 0.69
CA ARG A 2 22.47 -3.25 0.16
C ARG A 2 23.03 -1.84 0.37
N TYR A 3 24.18 -1.81 1.06
CA TYR A 3 25.05 -0.69 1.41
C TYR A 3 24.65 0.16 2.65
N GLY A 4 25.14 -0.28 3.82
CA GLY A 4 26.29 0.40 4.44
C GLY A 4 26.08 1.78 5.08
N GLY A 5 24.90 2.08 5.61
CA GLY A 5 24.69 3.34 6.33
C GLY A 5 23.49 3.29 7.26
N GLU A 6 23.52 2.42 8.27
CA GLU A 6 22.43 2.31 9.26
C GLU A 6 22.05 3.68 9.83
N ARG A 7 23.04 4.53 10.11
CA ARG A 7 22.84 5.90 10.63
C ARG A 7 22.17 6.81 9.59
N ILE A 8 22.66 6.83 8.35
CA ILE A 8 22.11 7.68 7.26
C ILE A 8 20.70 7.24 6.90
N ARG A 9 20.44 5.93 6.86
CA ARG A 9 19.09 5.39 6.67
C ARG A 9 18.18 5.80 7.81
N VAL A 10 18.62 5.71 9.07
CA VAL A 10 17.81 6.16 10.22
C VAL A 10 17.52 7.66 10.14
N TYR A 11 18.49 8.50 9.78
CA TYR A 11 18.25 9.94 9.59
C TYR A 11 17.27 10.23 8.46
N LEU A 12 17.44 9.59 7.30
CA LEU A 12 16.53 9.72 6.15
C LEU A 12 15.13 9.18 6.47
N THR A 13 15.03 8.07 7.19
CA THR A 13 13.75 7.48 7.60
C THR A 13 13.06 8.35 8.65
N CYS A 14 13.77 8.87 9.64
CA CYS A 14 13.22 9.80 10.64
C CYS A 14 12.74 11.10 10.00
N LEU A 15 13.55 11.68 9.10
CA LEU A 15 13.20 12.86 8.34
C LEU A 15 12.00 12.59 7.41
N ALA A 16 11.97 11.46 6.71
CA ALA A 16 10.86 11.07 5.85
C ALA A 16 9.57 10.79 6.65
N LEU A 17 9.65 10.17 7.82
CA LEU A 17 8.53 9.97 8.74
C LEU A 17 7.96 11.30 9.18
N THR A 18 8.82 12.19 9.67
CA THR A 18 8.44 13.52 10.14
C THR A 18 7.78 14.31 9.02
N LEU A 19 8.39 14.37 7.84
CA LEU A 19 7.83 15.05 6.67
C LEU A 19 6.52 14.41 6.19
N SER A 20 6.40 13.09 6.24
CA SER A 20 5.17 12.38 5.85
C SER A 20 4.03 12.69 6.81
N ILE A 21 4.28 12.69 8.12
CA ILE A 21 3.31 13.03 9.15
C ILE A 21 2.86 14.48 8.99
N PHE A 22 3.80 15.43 8.90
CA PHE A 22 3.46 16.85 8.70
C PHE A 22 2.68 17.07 7.42
N THR A 23 3.11 16.49 6.30
CA THR A 23 2.47 16.71 5.00
C THR A 23 1.09 16.08 4.95
N LYS A 24 0.94 14.82 5.36
CA LYS A 24 -0.35 14.10 5.33
C LYS A 24 -1.37 14.76 6.25
N ILE A 25 -1.03 14.97 7.52
CA ILE A 25 -1.94 15.56 8.50
C ILE A 25 -2.28 17.01 8.12
N SER A 26 -1.33 17.79 7.59
CA SER A 26 -1.62 19.17 7.17
C SER A 26 -2.54 19.23 5.95
N VAL A 27 -2.39 18.33 4.99
CA VAL A 27 -3.29 18.25 3.82
C VAL A 27 -4.70 17.85 4.27
N ASP A 28 -4.81 16.88 5.17
CA ASP A 28 -6.09 16.43 5.71
C ASP A 28 -6.78 17.54 6.54
N LEU A 29 -6.02 18.25 7.37
CA LEU A 29 -6.52 19.38 8.16
C LEU A 29 -6.90 20.58 7.28
N TYR A 30 -6.11 20.87 6.24
CA TYR A 30 -6.38 21.97 5.31
C TYR A 30 -7.67 21.73 4.51
N SER A 31 -7.82 20.53 3.95
CA SER A 31 -9.06 20.13 3.28
C SER A 31 -10.24 20.12 4.25
N GLY A 32 -10.06 19.61 5.47
CA GLY A 32 -11.07 19.62 6.53
C GLY A 32 -11.50 21.03 6.94
N ALA A 33 -10.56 21.97 7.09
CA ALA A 33 -10.85 23.36 7.46
C ALA A 33 -11.66 24.09 6.40
N ILE A 34 -11.33 23.90 5.12
CA ILE A 34 -12.09 24.47 3.99
C ILE A 34 -13.49 23.88 3.93
N PHE A 35 -13.62 22.57 4.08
CA PHE A 35 -14.93 21.89 4.11
C PHE A 35 -15.80 22.41 5.28
N LEU A 36 -15.20 22.56 6.46
CA LEU A 36 -15.92 23.02 7.65
C LEU A 36 -16.31 24.51 7.55
N GLN A 37 -15.47 25.35 6.94
CA GLN A 37 -15.79 26.74 6.64
C GLN A 37 -17.00 26.86 5.71
N GLN A 38 -17.06 26.01 4.69
CA GLN A 38 -18.18 25.97 3.75
C GLN A 38 -19.47 25.40 4.39
N ALA A 39 -19.34 24.42 5.28
CA ALA A 39 -20.47 23.76 5.93
C ALA A 39 -21.12 24.60 7.05
N LEU A 40 -20.33 25.36 7.83
CA LEU A 40 -20.82 26.12 8.98
C LEU A 40 -21.02 27.63 8.71
N ASN A 41 -20.46 28.19 7.64
CA ASN A 41 -20.50 29.63 7.32
C ASN A 41 -20.10 30.54 8.52
N TRP A 42 -19.29 30.01 9.45
CA TRP A 42 -18.85 30.68 10.68
C TRP A 42 -17.38 31.10 10.61
N ASN A 43 -16.98 32.01 11.51
CA ASN A 43 -15.62 32.52 11.61
C ASN A 43 -14.57 31.39 11.58
N LEU A 44 -13.55 31.56 10.73
CA LEU A 44 -12.48 30.58 10.48
C LEU A 44 -11.80 30.11 11.78
N TYR A 45 -11.71 31.01 12.77
CA TYR A 45 -11.17 30.73 14.10
C TYR A 45 -11.97 29.66 14.88
N ALA A 46 -13.31 29.67 14.79
CA ALA A 46 -14.16 28.69 15.46
C ALA A 46 -14.05 27.30 14.82
N SER A 47 -13.92 27.26 13.49
CA SER A 47 -13.74 26.01 12.73
C SER A 47 -12.42 25.31 13.10
N VAL A 48 -11.33 26.06 13.25
CA VAL A 48 -10.02 25.51 13.65
C VAL A 48 -10.05 24.96 15.08
N ILE A 49 -10.70 25.65 16.02
CA ILE A 49 -10.85 25.15 17.40
C ILE A 49 -11.68 23.86 17.44
N ALA A 50 -12.78 23.80 16.68
CA ALA A 50 -13.60 22.59 16.58
C ALA A 50 -12.81 21.39 16.00
N LEU A 51 -11.99 21.64 14.96
CA LEU A 51 -11.09 20.64 14.38
C LEU A 51 -10.06 20.11 15.37
N ILE A 52 -9.44 21.00 16.15
CA ILE A 52 -8.45 20.61 17.17
C ILE A 52 -9.09 19.78 18.28
N LEU A 53 -10.29 20.15 18.74
CA LEU A 53 -11.02 19.40 19.76
C LEU A 53 -11.44 18.01 19.27
N LEU A 54 -11.92 17.92 18.02
CA LEU A 54 -12.27 16.65 17.38
C LEU A 54 -11.05 15.73 17.28
N ALA A 55 -9.92 16.27 16.79
CA ALA A 55 -8.66 15.54 16.67
C ALA A 55 -8.15 15.06 18.04
N ALA A 56 -8.20 15.91 19.07
CA ALA A 56 -7.81 15.55 20.44
C ALA A 56 -8.69 14.43 21.01
N PHE A 57 -10.00 14.49 20.77
CA PHE A 57 -10.96 13.47 21.23
C PHE A 57 -10.70 12.11 20.58
N PHE A 58 -10.48 12.07 19.26
CA PHE A 58 -10.18 10.81 18.58
C PHE A 58 -8.80 10.25 18.94
N THR A 59 -7.83 11.07 19.34
CA THR A 59 -6.46 10.58 19.65
C THR A 59 -6.40 9.67 20.88
N VAL A 60 -7.25 9.85 21.90
CA VAL A 60 -7.12 9.16 23.21
C VAL A 60 -7.70 7.74 23.23
N GLY A 61 -8.63 7.42 22.33
CA GLY A 61 -9.26 6.09 22.26
C GLY A 61 -9.23 5.41 20.90
N ALA A 62 -8.82 6.13 19.83
CA ALA A 62 -9.11 5.68 18.49
C ALA A 62 -7.97 5.02 17.73
N VAL A 63 -6.75 4.87 18.26
CA VAL A 63 -5.66 4.24 17.49
C VAL A 63 -6.02 2.81 17.05
N ILE A 64 -6.57 2.00 17.97
CA ILE A 64 -7.08 0.65 17.64
C ILE A 64 -8.30 0.71 16.69
N TRP A 65 -9.17 1.70 16.88
CA TRP A 65 -10.37 1.85 16.06
C TRP A 65 -10.07 2.32 14.64
N THR A 66 -9.07 3.18 14.46
CA THR A 66 -8.66 3.69 13.15
C THR A 66 -7.93 2.63 12.35
N ASP A 67 -7.09 1.80 12.98
CA ASP A 67 -6.50 0.65 12.31
C ASP A 67 -7.59 -0.31 11.82
N PHE A 68 -8.58 -0.61 12.67
CA PHE A 68 -9.71 -1.46 12.28
C PHE A 68 -10.52 -0.87 11.12
N ILE A 69 -10.93 0.40 11.21
CA ILE A 69 -11.67 1.08 10.15
C ILE A 69 -10.86 1.11 8.84
N GLN A 70 -9.55 1.38 8.92
CA GLN A 70 -8.68 1.39 7.75
C GLN A 70 -8.62 0.02 7.08
N THR A 71 -8.53 -1.07 7.86
CA THR A 71 -8.58 -2.42 7.27
C THR A 71 -9.90 -2.69 6.55
N VAL A 72 -11.03 -2.29 7.13
CA VAL A 72 -12.36 -2.48 6.52
C VAL A 72 -12.48 -1.69 5.22
N ILE A 73 -12.02 -0.44 5.20
CA ILE A 73 -12.04 0.41 3.99
C ILE A 73 -11.10 -0.18 2.91
N MET A 74 -9.91 -0.67 3.27
CA MET A 74 -9.01 -1.33 2.31
C MET A 74 -9.64 -2.59 1.71
N VAL A 75 -10.30 -3.41 2.53
CA VAL A 75 -10.97 -4.62 2.08
C VAL A 75 -12.11 -4.30 1.11
N ILE A 76 -12.98 -3.36 1.46
CA ILE A 76 -14.11 -2.97 0.61
C ILE A 76 -13.62 -2.38 -0.72
N SER A 77 -12.64 -1.47 -0.68
CA SER A 77 -12.07 -0.88 -1.90
C SER A 77 -11.39 -1.91 -2.80
N ALA A 78 -10.70 -2.90 -2.23
CA ALA A 78 -10.13 -4.02 -2.97
C ALA A 78 -11.23 -4.87 -3.65
N PHE A 79 -12.34 -5.15 -2.97
CA PHE A 79 -13.46 -5.87 -3.55
C PHE A 79 -14.13 -5.09 -4.69
N ILE A 80 -14.33 -3.78 -4.52
CA ILE A 80 -14.90 -2.92 -5.56
C ILE A 80 -14.00 -2.93 -6.81
N LEU A 81 -12.69 -2.76 -6.64
CA LEU A 81 -11.73 -2.82 -7.74
C LEU A 81 -11.72 -4.21 -8.40
N MET A 82 -11.77 -5.28 -7.61
CA MET A 82 -11.83 -6.65 -8.13
C MET A 82 -13.07 -6.87 -9.01
N ILE A 83 -14.22 -6.30 -8.65
CA ILE A 83 -15.45 -6.41 -9.43
C ILE A 83 -15.37 -5.57 -10.71
N ILE A 84 -14.90 -4.32 -10.61
CA ILE A 84 -14.81 -3.39 -11.76
C ILE A 84 -13.80 -3.89 -12.81
N ILE A 85 -12.67 -4.43 -12.38
CA ILE A 85 -11.60 -4.94 -13.24
C ILE A 85 -11.94 -6.38 -13.73
N GLY A 86 -13.17 -6.86 -13.61
CA GLY A 86 -13.59 -8.16 -14.18
C GLY A 86 -13.01 -9.39 -13.46
N GLY A 87 -12.52 -9.22 -12.23
CA GLY A 87 -12.13 -10.30 -11.33
C GLY A 87 -10.93 -11.13 -11.77
N MET A 88 -10.83 -12.33 -11.19
CA MET A 88 -9.69 -13.25 -11.40
C MET A 88 -9.53 -13.71 -12.85
N GLN A 89 -10.61 -13.67 -13.64
CA GLN A 89 -10.59 -14.07 -15.04
C GLN A 89 -9.94 -13.00 -15.93
N GLN A 90 -10.16 -11.72 -15.64
CA GLN A 90 -9.44 -10.65 -16.33
C GLN A 90 -7.94 -10.73 -16.01
N ILE A 91 -7.57 -10.88 -14.74
CA ILE A 91 -6.16 -11.04 -14.36
C ILE A 91 -5.53 -12.19 -15.13
N ARG A 92 -6.26 -13.30 -15.32
CA ARG A 92 -5.77 -14.43 -16.11
C ARG A 92 -5.50 -14.10 -17.56
N ASN A 93 -6.38 -13.32 -18.18
CA ASN A 93 -6.26 -12.98 -19.59
C ASN A 93 -5.23 -11.86 -19.84
N LEU A 94 -5.02 -10.95 -18.87
CA LEU A 94 -4.06 -9.85 -18.98
C LEU A 94 -2.63 -10.23 -18.55
N PHE A 95 -2.46 -11.25 -17.71
CA PHE A 95 -1.14 -11.73 -17.26
C PHE A 95 -0.15 -12.08 -18.39
N PRO A 96 -0.53 -12.79 -19.47
CA PRO A 96 0.41 -13.11 -20.55
C PRO A 96 0.86 -11.89 -21.38
N TYR A 97 0.14 -10.77 -21.31
CA TYR A 97 0.47 -9.54 -22.03
C TYR A 97 1.31 -8.56 -21.22
N ALA A 98 1.58 -8.84 -19.94
CA ALA A 98 2.38 -8.00 -19.06
C ALA A 98 3.91 -8.24 -19.21
N VAL A 99 4.38 -8.60 -20.41
CA VAL A 99 5.79 -8.86 -20.71
C VAL A 99 6.48 -7.55 -21.12
N ALA A 100 7.70 -7.33 -20.63
CA ALA A 100 8.49 -6.15 -20.98
C ALA A 100 8.86 -6.18 -22.48
N HIS A 101 8.37 -5.21 -23.25
CA HIS A 101 8.61 -5.12 -24.70
C HIS A 101 10.06 -4.77 -25.07
N THR A 102 10.89 -4.35 -24.11
CA THR A 102 12.28 -3.93 -24.35
C THR A 102 13.25 -4.69 -23.46
N THR A 103 13.92 -5.70 -24.00
CA THR A 103 15.05 -6.39 -23.34
C THR A 103 16.37 -5.90 -23.94
N LEU A 104 17.34 -5.55 -23.08
CA LEU A 104 18.62 -4.94 -23.45
C LEU A 104 19.55 -5.89 -24.23
N HIS A 105 19.24 -7.19 -24.27
CA HIS A 105 19.88 -8.20 -25.11
C HIS A 105 18.76 -8.97 -25.79
N ASN A 106 18.90 -9.22 -27.10
CA ASN A 106 17.97 -9.95 -27.98
C ASN A 106 17.79 -11.45 -27.58
N THR A 107 17.51 -11.71 -26.31
CA THR A 107 17.31 -13.03 -25.74
C THR A 107 15.81 -13.17 -25.47
N THR A 108 15.11 -13.77 -26.43
CA THR A 108 13.65 -13.90 -26.46
C THR A 108 13.05 -14.87 -25.44
N GLU A 109 13.88 -15.49 -24.59
CA GLU A 109 13.45 -16.50 -23.61
C GLU A 109 13.30 -15.98 -22.17
N CYS A 110 13.88 -14.82 -21.85
CA CYS A 110 13.88 -14.32 -20.47
C CYS A 110 12.63 -13.47 -20.19
N GLY A 111 11.78 -13.91 -19.27
CA GLY A 111 10.60 -13.14 -18.81
C GLY A 111 9.28 -13.46 -19.51
N VAL A 112 9.23 -14.52 -20.34
CA VAL A 112 7.96 -15.00 -20.93
C VAL A 112 7.22 -15.87 -19.91
N PRO A 113 5.93 -15.61 -19.61
CA PRO A 113 5.16 -16.43 -18.69
C PRO A 113 4.97 -17.85 -19.24
N ASN A 114 5.43 -18.85 -18.49
CA ASN A 114 5.30 -20.28 -18.78
C ASN A 114 3.80 -20.67 -18.87
N GLN A 115 3.44 -21.66 -19.72
CA GLN A 115 2.07 -22.10 -20.01
C GLN A 115 1.23 -22.46 -18.77
N ASN A 116 1.88 -22.80 -17.65
CA ASN A 116 1.24 -23.17 -16.37
C ASN A 116 1.37 -22.09 -15.27
N TYR A 117 1.25 -20.81 -15.62
CA TYR A 117 1.48 -19.65 -14.74
C TYR A 117 0.54 -19.52 -13.52
N PHE A 118 -0.66 -20.13 -13.54
CA PHE A 118 -1.60 -20.10 -12.40
C PHE A 118 -1.46 -21.26 -11.40
N SER A 119 -0.67 -22.29 -11.71
CA SER A 119 -0.39 -23.37 -10.76
C SER A 119 0.97 -23.14 -10.11
N LEU A 120 0.93 -22.57 -8.91
CA LEU A 120 2.12 -22.30 -8.08
C LEU A 120 2.68 -23.58 -7.47
N ILE A 121 1.81 -24.53 -7.10
CA ILE A 121 2.19 -25.81 -6.51
C ILE A 121 2.30 -26.82 -7.64
N ARG A 122 3.55 -27.15 -8.00
CA ARG A 122 3.87 -28.17 -9.01
C ARG A 122 4.56 -29.37 -8.34
N PRO A 123 4.38 -30.60 -8.84
CA PRO A 123 5.18 -31.72 -8.39
C PRO A 123 6.65 -31.47 -8.74
N PHE A 124 7.47 -31.22 -7.72
CA PHE A 124 8.94 -31.08 -7.74
C PHE A 124 9.52 -30.59 -9.08
N ASP A 125 9.38 -29.29 -9.34
CA ASP A 125 10.01 -28.59 -10.46
C ASP A 125 11.29 -27.88 -9.97
N VAL A 126 12.39 -27.97 -10.73
CA VAL A 126 13.70 -27.37 -10.36
C VAL A 126 13.68 -25.85 -10.47
N ASP A 127 12.83 -25.30 -11.36
CA ASP A 127 12.81 -23.88 -11.69
C ASP A 127 12.01 -23.02 -10.70
N LEU A 128 11.07 -23.63 -9.94
CA LEU A 128 10.28 -22.93 -8.93
C LEU A 128 10.02 -23.83 -7.71
N PRO A 129 10.99 -23.93 -6.78
CA PRO A 129 10.86 -24.75 -5.58
C PRO A 129 9.91 -24.08 -4.56
N TRP A 130 8.60 -24.25 -4.77
CA TRP A 130 7.54 -23.69 -3.91
C TRP A 130 7.71 -24.08 -2.44
N PHE A 131 8.21 -25.30 -2.18
CA PHE A 131 8.50 -25.78 -0.84
C PHE A 131 9.59 -24.94 -0.16
N GLY A 132 10.66 -24.60 -0.89
CA GLY A 132 11.73 -23.73 -0.38
C GLY A 132 11.26 -22.31 -0.11
N ILE A 133 10.30 -21.79 -0.88
CA ILE A 133 9.71 -20.46 -0.65
C ILE A 133 8.83 -20.45 0.60
N LEU A 134 7.99 -21.48 0.79
CA LEU A 134 7.11 -21.59 1.97
C LEU A 134 7.90 -21.75 3.27
N PHE A 135 8.92 -22.59 3.28
CA PHE A 135 9.70 -22.86 4.49
C PHE A 135 10.91 -21.92 4.66
N GLY A 136 11.39 -21.30 3.58
CA GLY A 136 12.51 -20.36 3.61
C GLY A 136 12.14 -18.93 4.03
N ASN A 137 10.92 -18.46 3.71
CA ASN A 137 10.46 -17.12 4.11
C ASN A 137 9.82 -17.08 5.50
N GLY A 138 9.47 -18.24 6.08
CA GLY A 138 8.79 -18.31 7.37
C GLY A 138 9.66 -18.04 8.60
N VAL A 139 10.99 -18.12 8.49
CA VAL A 139 11.89 -18.10 9.67
C VAL A 139 12.73 -16.83 9.78
N GLY A 140 12.74 -15.96 8.76
CA GLY A 140 13.61 -14.77 8.70
C GLY A 140 12.93 -13.43 8.45
N SER A 141 11.59 -13.37 8.41
CA SER A 141 10.86 -12.13 8.16
C SER A 141 9.75 -11.88 9.16
N ILE A 142 10.12 -11.88 10.45
CA ILE A 142 9.51 -11.06 11.50
C ILE A 142 10.62 -10.35 12.27
#